data_AF-A0A7S3J503-F1
#
_entry.id   AF-A0A7S3J503-F1
#
_cell.length_a   1.000
_cell.length_b   1.000
_cell.length_c   1.000
_cell.angle_alpha   90.00
_cell.angle_beta   90.00
_cell.angle_gamma   90.00
#
_symmetry.space_group_name_H-M   'P 1'
#
loop_
_entity.id
_entity.type
_entity.pdbx_description
1 polymer ?
#
loop_
_entity_poly.entity_id
_entity_poly.type
_entity_poly.pdbx_seq_one_letter_code
_entity_poly.pdbx_strand_id
1 'polypeptide(L)'
;IIYTVVQDSRAFLGIFAICVVAFANCFYILSRNGTPPFSGSTLFYSITYSYMNGLGQFDTENFDQNSNVKLLQALWVTSVFLILVIFLNLLINVVSDIFDKVHENKNENLLRELVCFMVESEVLISRKSIFHVSKICSSGC
;
A
#
# COMPACT_ATOMS: atom_id res chain seq x y z
N ILE A 1 -7.76 8.60 6.43
CA ILE A 1 -7.50 8.18 5.03
C ILE A 1 -6.14 7.51 4.92
N ILE A 2 -5.03 8.22 5.12
CA ILE A 2 -3.67 7.66 4.94
C ILE A 2 -3.42 6.45 5.86
N TYR A 3 -3.84 6.52 7.13
CA TYR A 3 -3.73 5.40 8.06
C TYR A 3 -4.43 4.12 7.57
N THR A 4 -5.65 4.24 7.05
CA THR A 4 -6.42 3.10 6.49
C THR A 4 -5.70 2.47 5.31
N VAL A 5 -5.16 3.30 4.41
CA VAL A 5 -4.40 2.84 3.23
C VAL A 5 -3.11 2.12 3.64
N VAL A 6 -2.41 2.63 4.66
CA VAL A 6 -1.17 2.01 5.16
C VAL A 6 -1.44 0.68 5.86
N GLN A 7 -2.54 0.60 6.62
CA GLN A 7 -2.92 -0.63 7.33
C GLN A 7 -3.24 -1.77 6.35
N ASP A 8 -3.94 -1.46 5.26
CA ASP A 8 -4.38 -2.45 4.27
C ASP A 8 -3.22 -2.89 3.34
N SER A 9 -2.29 -2.00 3.00
CA SER A 9 -1.09 -2.34 2.21
C SER A 9 -0.02 -3.12 2.99
N ARG A 10 -0.16 -3.28 4.32
CA ARG A 10 0.80 -4.02 5.16
C ARG A 10 0.97 -5.48 4.76
N ALA A 11 -0.11 -6.16 4.38
CA ALA A 11 -0.05 -7.56 3.95
C ALA A 11 0.80 -7.71 2.68
N PHE A 12 0.65 -6.78 1.74
CA PHE A 12 1.46 -6.70 0.53
C PHE A 12 2.94 -6.44 0.85
N LEU A 13 3.22 -5.49 1.75
CA LEU A 13 4.59 -5.13 2.13
C LEU A 13 5.31 -6.31 2.83
N GLY A 14 4.58 -7.11 3.60
CA GLY A 14 5.11 -8.35 4.19
C GLY A 14 5.55 -9.37 3.14
N ILE A 15 4.74 -9.59 2.10
CA ILE A 15 5.07 -10.52 1.00
C ILE A 15 6.27 -9.99 0.20
N PHE A 16 6.33 -8.68 -0.05
CA PHE A 16 7.47 -8.03 -0.71
C PHE A 16 8.76 -8.23 0.09
N ALA A 17 8.73 -8.01 1.40
CA ALA A 17 9.90 -8.20 2.27
C ALA A 17 10.40 -9.65 2.25
N ILE A 18 9.50 -10.64 2.27
CA ILE A 18 9.86 -12.06 2.17
C ILE A 18 10.55 -12.36 0.84
N CYS A 19 10.02 -11.84 -0.27
CA CYS A 19 10.64 -11.99 -1.59
C CYS A 19 12.03 -11.35 -1.65
N VAL A 20 12.20 -10.13 -1.15
CA VAL A 20 13.51 -9.46 -1.11
C VAL A 20 14.52 -10.28 -0.31
N VAL A 21 14.14 -10.81 0.85
CA VAL A 21 15.03 -11.67 1.64
C VAL A 21 15.35 -12.98 0.90
N ALA A 22 14.39 -13.60 0.24
CA ALA A 22 14.61 -14.82 -0.53
C ALA A 22 15.62 -14.61 -1.67
N PHE A 23 15.42 -13.55 -2.47
CA PHE A 23 16.34 -13.23 -3.57
C PHE A 23 17.70 -12.74 -3.05
N ALA A 24 17.76 -12.03 -1.92
CA ALA A 24 19.02 -11.65 -1.28
C ALA A 24 19.88 -12.87 -0.91
N ASN A 25 19.25 -13.95 -0.41
CA ASN A 25 19.97 -15.20 -0.13
C ASN A 25 20.51 -15.85 -1.41
N CYS A 26 19.72 -15.86 -2.49
CA CYS A 26 20.17 -16.37 -3.79
C CYS A 26 21.36 -15.57 -4.34
N PHE A 27 21.30 -14.22 -4.27
CA PHE A 27 22.40 -13.36 -4.69
C PHE A 27 23.64 -13.53 -3.81
N TYR A 28 23.47 -13.69 -2.49
CA TYR A 28 24.59 -13.92 -1.58
C TYR A 28 25.37 -15.21 -1.90
N ILE A 29 24.65 -16.31 -2.16
CA ILE A 29 25.27 -17.59 -2.52
C ILE A 29 26.07 -17.44 -3.82
N LEU A 30 25.51 -16.76 -4.82
CA LEU A 30 26.16 -16.56 -6.11
C LEU A 30 27.33 -15.57 -6.04
N SER A 31 27.23 -14.53 -5.20
CA SER A 31 28.28 -13.53 -5.01
C SER A 31 29.55 -14.10 -4.39
N ARG A 32 29.47 -15.26 -3.72
CA ARG A 32 30.65 -15.95 -3.18
C ARG A 32 31.45 -16.71 -4.25
N ASN A 33 30.89 -16.87 -5.45
CA ASN A 33 31.51 -17.58 -6.55
C ASN A 33 32.39 -16.67 -7.45
N GLY A 34 32.32 -15.35 -7.27
CA GLY A 34 33.13 -14.37 -8.00
C GLY A 34 34.09 -13.62 -7.09
N THR A 35 35.24 -13.23 -7.66
CA THR A 35 36.22 -12.35 -7.02
C THR A 35 36.45 -11.14 -7.92
N PRO A 36 36.09 -9.91 -7.52
CA PRO A 36 35.43 -9.47 -6.28
C PRO A 36 33.93 -9.83 -6.14
N PRO A 37 33.38 -9.84 -4.91
CA PRO A 37 31.95 -10.09 -4.67
C PRO A 37 31.09 -8.89 -5.11
N PHE A 38 30.09 -9.15 -5.95
CA PHE A 38 29.21 -8.09 -6.50
C PHE A 38 28.20 -7.53 -5.49
N SER A 39 27.76 -8.31 -4.50
CA SER A 39 26.77 -7.87 -3.50
C SER A 39 27.39 -7.58 -2.12
N GLY A 40 28.70 -7.31 -2.08
CA GLY A 40 29.46 -7.08 -0.86
C GLY A 40 29.82 -8.35 -0.07
N SER A 41 30.71 -8.24 0.91
CA SER A 41 31.20 -9.40 1.69
C SER A 41 30.23 -9.92 2.75
N THR A 42 29.18 -9.15 3.07
CA THR A 42 28.25 -9.42 4.17
C THR A 42 26.83 -9.63 3.66
N LEU A 43 26.07 -10.52 4.31
CA LEU A 43 24.66 -10.78 4.02
C LEU A 43 23.81 -9.50 3.96
N PHE A 44 24.10 -8.52 4.82
CA PHE A 44 23.39 -7.25 4.86
C PHE A 44 23.50 -6.46 3.55
N TYR A 45 24.70 -6.41 2.95
CA TYR A 45 24.89 -5.75 1.65
C TYR A 45 24.12 -6.47 0.54
N SER A 46 23.96 -7.79 0.63
CA SER A 46 23.18 -8.58 -0.34
C SER A 46 21.68 -8.33 -0.22
N ILE A 47 21.20 -8.06 0.99
CA ILE A 47 19.81 -7.61 1.23
C ILE A 47 19.60 -6.21 0.64
N THR A 48 20.51 -5.27 0.89
CA THR A 48 20.45 -3.93 0.31
C THR A 48 20.49 -3.99 -1.21
N TYR A 49 21.35 -4.82 -1.79
CA TYR A 49 21.42 -5.05 -3.23
C TYR A 49 20.09 -5.58 -3.80
N SER A 50 19.51 -6.61 -3.18
CA SER A 50 18.22 -7.16 -3.62
C SER A 50 17.07 -6.17 -3.45
N TYR A 51 17.12 -5.31 -2.43
CA TYR A 51 16.16 -4.24 -2.23
C TYR A 51 16.27 -3.15 -3.30
N MET A 52 17.48 -2.68 -3.60
CA MET A 52 17.74 -1.70 -4.67
C MET A 52 17.35 -2.26 -6.05
N ASN A 53 17.64 -3.54 -6.30
CA ASN A 53 17.18 -4.25 -7.49
C ASN A 53 15.64 -4.29 -7.58
N GLY A 54 14.96 -4.50 -6.45
CA GLY A 54 13.50 -4.44 -6.35
C GLY A 54 12.90 -3.05 -6.56
N LEU A 55 13.66 -1.98 -6.28
CA LEU A 55 13.28 -0.60 -6.58
C LEU A 55 13.54 -0.22 -8.05
N GLY A 56 14.20 -1.07 -8.83
CA GLY A 56 14.55 -0.82 -10.23
C GLY A 56 15.92 -0.18 -10.42
N GLN A 57 16.75 -0.09 -9.38
CA GLN A 57 18.14 0.33 -9.50
C GLN A 57 19.01 -0.90 -9.79
N PHE A 58 19.51 -0.98 -11.02
CA PHE A 58 20.26 -2.13 -11.51
C PHE A 58 21.76 -1.80 -11.54
N ASP A 59 22.54 -2.49 -10.72
CA ASP A 59 23.99 -2.47 -10.77
C ASP A 59 24.49 -3.82 -11.29
N THR A 60 24.96 -3.82 -12.55
CA THR A 60 25.38 -5.02 -13.30
C THR A 60 26.87 -4.99 -13.65
N GLU A 61 27.62 -4.00 -13.19
CA GLU A 61 29.01 -3.74 -13.60
C GLU A 61 29.95 -4.91 -13.26
N ASN A 62 29.64 -5.66 -12.21
CA ASN A 62 30.47 -6.76 -11.70
C ASN A 62 29.96 -8.16 -12.12
N PHE A 63 29.01 -8.26 -13.05
CA PHE A 63 28.42 -9.55 -13.43
C PHE A 63 29.37 -10.42 -14.25
N ASP A 64 30.22 -9.83 -15.09
CA ASP A 64 31.16 -10.53 -15.97
C ASP A 64 32.33 -11.21 -15.24
N GLN A 65 32.54 -10.88 -13.96
CA GLN A 65 33.65 -11.41 -13.16
C GLN A 65 33.30 -12.74 -12.46
N ASN A 66 32.07 -13.22 -12.63
CA ASN A 66 31.61 -14.49 -12.06
C ASN A 66 31.76 -15.64 -13.06
N SER A 67 32.15 -16.83 -12.57
CA SER A 67 32.25 -18.02 -13.42
C SER A 67 30.90 -18.46 -14.02
N ASN A 68 29.79 -18.08 -13.37
CA ASN A 68 28.42 -18.46 -13.72
C ASN A 68 27.56 -17.26 -14.21
N VAL A 69 28.10 -16.43 -15.12
CA VAL A 69 27.42 -15.23 -15.65
C VAL A 69 25.99 -15.52 -16.13
N LYS A 70 25.78 -16.63 -16.86
CA LYS A 70 24.47 -16.98 -17.41
C LYS A 70 23.41 -17.24 -16.33
N LEU A 71 23.80 -17.89 -15.23
CA LEU A 71 22.88 -18.19 -14.13
C LEU A 71 22.56 -16.91 -13.35
N LEU A 72 23.56 -16.06 -13.11
CA LEU A 72 23.37 -14.74 -12.49
C LEU A 72 22.41 -13.86 -13.31
N GLN A 73 22.60 -13.80 -14.63
CA GLN A 73 21.76 -13.03 -15.53
C GLN A 73 20.31 -13.57 -15.56
N ALA A 74 20.13 -14.89 -15.60
CA ALA A 74 18.80 -15.50 -15.54
C ALA A 74 18.10 -15.20 -14.20
N LEU A 75 18.79 -15.36 -13.07
CA LEU A 75 18.27 -15.06 -11.73
C LEU A 75 17.89 -13.59 -11.60
N TRP A 76 18.73 -12.69 -12.12
CA TRP A 76 18.47 -11.25 -12.12
C TRP A 76 17.22 -10.91 -12.94
N VAL A 77 17.09 -11.41 -14.17
CA VAL A 77 15.89 -11.21 -15.00
C VAL A 77 14.64 -11.74 -14.31
N THR A 78 14.69 -12.93 -13.70
CA THR A 78 13.57 -13.48 -12.95
C THR A 78 13.22 -12.62 -11.74
N SER A 79 14.22 -12.10 -11.02
CA SER A 79 14.01 -11.19 -9.88
C SER A 79 13.35 -9.89 -10.31
N VAL A 80 13.76 -9.29 -11.42
CA VAL A 80 13.15 -8.06 -11.95
C VAL A 80 11.73 -8.32 -12.45
N PHE A 81 11.51 -9.43 -13.16
CA PHE A 81 10.18 -9.80 -13.61
C PHE A 81 9.21 -10.01 -12.43
N LEU A 82 9.65 -10.74 -11.39
CA LEU A 82 8.80 -11.01 -10.24
C LEU A 82 8.60 -9.75 -9.39
N ILE A 83 9.69 -9.09 -8.96
CA ILE A 83 9.62 -7.96 -8.02
C ILE A 83 9.14 -6.66 -8.68
N LEU A 84 9.47 -6.41 -9.94
CA LEU A 84 9.03 -5.19 -10.62
C LEU A 84 7.66 -5.42 -11.26
N VAL A 85 7.52 -6.40 -12.17
CA VAL A 85 6.29 -6.54 -12.98
C VAL A 85 5.13 -7.08 -12.14
N ILE A 86 5.33 -8.19 -11.42
CA ILE A 86 4.24 -8.83 -10.69
C ILE A 86 3.83 -7.99 -9.47
N PHE A 87 4.76 -7.49 -8.66
CA PHE A 87 4.40 -6.67 -7.50
C PHE A 87 3.82 -5.31 -7.90
N LEU A 88 4.25 -4.66 -9.00
CA LEU A 88 3.57 -3.44 -9.46
C LEU A 88 2.12 -3.73 -9.82
N ASN A 89 1.85 -4.84 -10.53
CA ASN A 89 0.48 -5.22 -10.88
C ASN A 89 -0.37 -5.57 -9.65
N LEU A 90 0.22 -6.23 -8.64
CA LEU A 90 -0.47 -6.53 -7.39
C LEU A 90 -0.68 -5.28 -6.51
N LEU A 91 0.29 -4.36 -6.50
CA LEU A 91 0.19 -3.10 -5.75
C LEU A 91 -0.95 -2.25 -6.28
N ILE A 92 -1.02 -2.09 -7.61
CA ILE A 92 -2.08 -1.32 -8.27
C ILE A 92 -3.44 -1.94 -7.94
N ASN A 93 -3.55 -3.28 -8.00
CA ASN A 93 -4.79 -3.97 -7.65
C ASN A 93 -5.23 -3.68 -6.21
N VAL A 94 -4.32 -3.82 -5.24
CA VAL A 94 -4.61 -3.55 -3.83
C VAL A 94 -4.97 -2.08 -3.59
N VAL A 95 -4.27 -1.14 -4.22
CA VAL A 95 -4.56 0.30 -4.07
C VAL A 95 -5.91 0.66 -4.69
N SER A 96 -6.30 0.02 -5.80
CA SER A 96 -7.62 0.19 -6.42
C SER A 96 -8.73 -0.22 -5.46
N ASP A 97 -8.65 -1.42 -4.90
CA ASP A 97 -9.64 -1.93 -3.95
C ASP A 97 -9.78 -1.02 -2.71
N ILE A 98 -8.66 -0.48 -2.21
CA ILE A 98 -8.66 0.43 -1.07
C ILE A 98 -9.28 1.77 -1.46
N PHE A 99 -8.98 2.29 -2.66
CA PHE A 99 -9.52 3.54 -3.14
C PHE A 99 -11.05 3.48 -3.23
N ASP A 100 -11.58 2.39 -3.79
CA ASP A 100 -13.02 2.17 -3.92
C ASP A 100 -13.70 2.08 -2.55
N LYS A 101 -13.13 1.32 -1.60
CA LYS A 101 -13.64 1.25 -0.22
C LYS A 101 -13.63 2.59 0.49
N VAL A 102 -12.59 3.41 0.30
CA VAL A 102 -12.52 4.75 0.90
C VAL A 102 -13.54 5.68 0.25
N HIS A 103 -13.80 5.54 -1.04
CA HIS A 103 -14.79 6.33 -1.76
C HIS A 103 -16.23 5.96 -1.36
N GLU A 104 -16.54 4.67 -1.26
CA GLU A 104 -17.84 4.16 -0.81
C GLU A 104 -18.14 4.61 0.62
N ASN A 105 -17.20 4.42 1.56
CA ASN A 105 -17.37 4.88 2.94
C ASN A 105 -17.59 6.40 3.04
N LYS A 106 -16.94 7.20 2.17
CA LYS A 106 -17.19 8.64 2.11
C LYS A 106 -18.61 8.94 1.65
N ASN A 107 -19.08 8.29 0.59
CA ASN A 107 -20.43 8.51 0.06
C ASN A 107 -21.51 8.06 1.05
N GLU A 108 -21.33 6.92 1.72
CA GLU A 108 -22.24 6.46 2.76
C GLU A 108 -22.29 7.40 3.97
N ASN A 109 -21.14 7.88 4.43
CA ASN A 109 -21.08 8.84 5.54
C ASN A 109 -21.73 10.17 5.17
N LEU A 110 -21.51 10.66 3.94
CA LEU A 110 -22.17 11.87 3.44
C LEU A 110 -23.69 11.72 3.39
N LEU A 111 -24.21 10.60 2.87
CA LEU A 111 -25.65 10.34 2.83
C LEU A 111 -26.25 10.26 4.24
N ARG A 112 -25.56 9.60 5.18
CA ARG A 112 -25.98 9.55 6.58
C ARG A 112 -26.02 10.93 7.22
N GLU A 113 -25.02 11.76 6.97
CA GLU A 113 -24.99 13.15 7.46
C GLU A 113 -26.14 13.98 6.88
N LEU A 114 -26.46 13.84 5.59
CA LEU A 114 -27.56 14.55 4.95
C LEU A 114 -28.93 14.14 5.55
N VAL A 115 -29.16 12.84 5.76
CA VAL A 115 -30.40 12.35 6.39
C VAL A 115 -30.51 12.84 7.83
N CYS A 116 -29.41 12.82 8.58
CA CYS A 116 -29.36 13.35 9.94
C CYS A 116 -29.75 14.83 9.96
N PHE A 117 -29.19 15.63 9.06
CA PHE A 117 -29.52 17.05 8.90
C PHE A 117 -31.01 17.29 8.59
N MET A 118 -31.60 16.48 7.70
CA MET A 118 -33.02 16.58 7.37
C MET A 118 -33.89 16.31 8.61
N VAL A 119 -33.62 15.23 9.34
CA VAL A 119 -34.36 14.88 10.56
C VAL A 119 -34.22 15.96 11.64
N GLU A 120 -33.01 16.48 11.83
CA GLU A 120 -32.76 17.57 12.79
C GLU A 120 -33.56 18.83 12.43
N SER A 121 -33.64 19.14 11.13
CA SER A 121 -34.40 20.28 10.63
C SER A 121 -35.91 20.14 10.91
N GLU A 122 -36.49 18.94 10.72
CA GLU A 122 -37.89 18.67 11.00
C GLU A 122 -38.22 18.79 12.49
N VAL A 123 -37.36 18.26 13.38
CA VAL A 123 -37.52 18.36 14.83
C VAL A 123 -37.53 19.81 15.29
N LEU A 124 -36.63 20.64 14.75
CA LEU A 124 -36.55 22.07 15.07
C LEU A 124 -37.80 22.84 14.60
N ILE A 125 -38.33 22.52 13.41
CA ILE A 125 -39.57 23.13 12.89
C ILE A 125 -40.77 22.72 13.75
N SER A 126 -40.91 21.44 14.08
CA SER A 126 -42.00 20.90 14.90
C SER A 126 -42.03 21.51 16.31
N ARG A 127 -40.86 21.71 16.94
CA ARG A 127 -40.81 22.40 18.24
C ARG A 127 -41.20 23.87 18.15
N LYS A 128 -40.81 24.61 17.10
CA LYS A 128 -41.20 26.02 16.94
C LYS A 128 -42.71 26.20 16.76
N SER A 129 -43.38 25.32 16.01
CA SER A 129 -44.83 25.41 15.81
C SER A 129 -45.61 25.15 17.12
N ILE A 130 -45.17 24.18 17.93
CA ILE A 130 -45.77 23.88 19.24
C ILE A 130 -45.62 25.06 20.22
N PHE A 131 -44.45 25.70 20.26
CA PHE A 131 -44.23 26.87 21.12
C PHE A 131 -45.07 28.09 20.70
N HIS A 132 -45.27 28.31 19.38
CA HIS A 132 -46.13 29.37 18.87
C HIS A 132 -47.61 29.14 19.23
N VAL A 133 -48.09 27.89 19.14
CA VAL A 133 -49.44 27.49 19.56
C VAL A 133 -49.65 27.69 21.07
N SER A 134 -48.66 27.33 21.91
CA SER A 134 -48.77 27.52 23.36
C SER A 134 -48.86 29.00 23.78
N LYS A 135 -48.15 29.90 23.08
CA LYS A 135 -48.18 31.35 23.34
C LYS A 135 -49.53 31.99 22.98
N ILE A 136 -50.20 31.49 21.94
CA ILE A 136 -51.55 31.94 21.57
C ILE A 136 -52.57 31.46 22.61
N CYS A 137 -52.41 30.23 23.12
CA CYS A 137 -53.32 29.65 24.12
C CYS A 137 -53.18 30.30 25.51
N SER A 138 -51.98 30.76 25.90
CA SER A 138 -51.78 31.45 27.20
C SER A 138 -52.16 32.94 27.20
N SER A 139 -52.51 33.51 26.05
CA SER A 139 -52.90 34.94 25.90
C SER A 139 -54.41 35.12 25.72
N GLY A 140 -55.18 34.03 25.70
CA GLY A 140 -56.64 34.00 25.53
C GLY A 140 -57.41 33.66 26.81
N CYS A 141 -56.78 33.80 27.99
CA CYS A 141 -57.43 33.82 29.29
C CYS A 141 -57.09 35.15 29.98
#